data_AF-A0A940QA46-F1
#
_entry.id   AF-A0A940QA46-F1
#
_cell.length_a   1.000
_cell.length_b   1.000
_cell.length_c   1.000
_cell.angle_alpha   90.00
_cell.angle_beta   90.00
_cell.angle_gamma   90.00
#
_symmetry.space_group_name_H-M   'P 1'
#
loop_
_entity.id
_entity.type
_entity.pdbx_description
1 polymer ?
#
loop_
_entity_poly.entity_id
_entity_poly.type
_entity_poly.pdbx_seq_one_letter_code
_entity_poly.pdbx_strand_id
1 'polypeptide(L)'
;MLSKPKSGWSEFTLGDFKTCVSYLVDIPFDWLISCKNAMKHNIPVSFFLELEGEECIVTSYNARTHIVISDEEDEYMLKTVCDVDFIDLSAMLLEDIKKFFDDWVKWSPYEQTQEDFTRRQAALKELIEETEEYLALAAKKYNKKI
;
A
#
# COMPACT_ATOMS: atom_id res chain seq x y z
N MET A 1 -1.22 1.50 7.53
CA MET A 1 -2.08 0.33 7.78
C MET A 1 -3.48 0.63 7.27
N LEU A 2 -4.15 -0.38 6.70
CA LEU A 2 -5.40 -0.31 5.96
C LEU A 2 -6.54 -0.98 6.72
N SER A 3 -7.70 -0.33 6.78
CA SER A 3 -8.92 -0.97 7.26
C SER A 3 -9.53 -1.89 6.20
N LYS A 4 -10.50 -2.72 6.60
CA LYS A 4 -11.26 -3.59 5.68
C LYS A 4 -11.89 -2.72 4.58
N PRO A 5 -11.65 -3.01 3.29
CA PRO A 5 -12.26 -2.24 2.23
C PRO A 5 -13.78 -2.44 2.19
N LYS A 6 -14.50 -1.38 1.85
CA LYS A 6 -15.96 -1.37 1.72
C LYS A 6 -16.35 -0.50 0.54
N SER A 7 -16.94 -1.12 -0.47
CA SER A 7 -17.46 -0.42 -1.67
C SER A 7 -16.42 0.50 -2.32
N GLY A 8 -15.18 0.02 -2.46
CA GLY A 8 -14.09 0.78 -3.05
C GLY A 8 -13.32 1.69 -2.09
N TRP A 9 -13.72 1.78 -0.82
CA TRP A 9 -13.10 2.66 0.18
C TRP A 9 -12.36 1.87 1.25
N SER A 10 -11.24 2.40 1.73
CA SER A 10 -10.55 1.93 2.93
C SER A 10 -10.02 3.13 3.73
N GLU A 11 -9.64 2.91 4.98
CA GLU A 11 -9.00 3.92 5.82
C GLU A 11 -7.51 3.61 5.91
N PHE A 12 -6.66 4.57 5.56
CA PHE A 12 -5.22 4.50 5.73
C PHE A 12 -4.81 5.24 7.00
N THR A 13 -4.06 4.56 7.86
CA THR A 13 -3.48 5.13 9.09
C THR A 13 -1.98 4.87 9.15
N LEU A 14 -1.17 5.88 9.43
CA LEU A 14 0.26 5.74 9.66
C LEU A 14 0.75 6.76 10.70
N GLY A 15 1.11 6.28 11.89
CA GLY A 15 1.32 7.16 13.05
C GLY A 15 0.04 7.94 13.36
N ASP A 16 0.15 9.26 13.50
CA ASP A 16 -0.99 10.16 13.70
C ASP A 16 -1.67 10.59 12.39
N PHE A 17 -1.15 10.18 11.23
CA PHE A 17 -1.80 10.47 9.95
C PHE A 17 -2.90 9.45 9.68
N LYS A 18 -4.08 9.95 9.34
CA LYS A 18 -5.27 9.15 9.12
C LYS A 18 -6.12 9.76 8.01
N THR A 19 -6.49 8.97 7.02
CA THR A 19 -7.31 9.43 5.88
C THR A 19 -8.11 8.29 5.23
N CYS A 20 -9.14 8.63 4.47
CA CYS A 20 -9.86 7.68 3.62
C CYS A 20 -9.17 7.60 2.25
N VAL A 21 -9.07 6.39 1.69
CA VAL A 21 -8.51 6.14 0.37
C VAL A 21 -9.55 5.45 -0.51
N SER A 22 -9.59 5.84 -1.79
CA SER A 22 -10.66 5.48 -2.72
C SER A 22 -10.22 4.53 -3.84
N TYR A 23 -11.19 4.09 -4.63
CA TYR A 23 -11.06 3.12 -5.72
C TYR A 23 -10.56 3.64 -7.04
N LEU A 24 -10.16 4.91 -7.09
CA LEU A 24 -9.55 5.46 -8.29
C LEU A 24 -8.16 4.85 -8.57
N VAL A 25 -7.58 4.15 -7.59
CA VAL A 25 -6.37 3.31 -7.75
C VAL A 25 -6.59 1.90 -7.22
N ASP A 26 -5.88 0.92 -7.79
CA ASP A 26 -5.98 -0.47 -7.36
C ASP A 26 -5.01 -0.72 -6.19
N ILE A 27 -5.39 -0.21 -5.01
CA ILE A 27 -4.60 -0.23 -3.77
C ILE A 27 -3.79 -1.53 -3.58
N PRO A 28 -4.41 -2.73 -3.57
CA PRO A 28 -3.65 -3.95 -3.29
C PRO A 28 -2.61 -4.27 -4.37
N PHE A 29 -2.87 -3.96 -5.65
CA PHE A 29 -1.91 -4.20 -6.72
C PHE A 29 -0.84 -3.11 -6.77
N ASP A 30 -1.24 -1.85 -6.87
CA ASP A 30 -0.33 -0.72 -7.04
C ASP A 30 0.65 -0.61 -5.88
N TRP A 31 0.17 -0.79 -4.65
CA TRP A 31 0.98 -0.60 -3.46
C TRP A 31 1.91 -1.81 -3.22
N LEU A 32 1.45 -3.05 -3.44
CA LEU A 32 2.32 -4.23 -3.34
C LEU A 32 3.37 -4.28 -4.44
N ILE A 33 3.04 -3.86 -5.67
CA ILE A 33 4.02 -3.72 -6.75
C ILE A 33 5.12 -2.72 -6.35
N SER A 34 4.72 -1.59 -5.76
CA SER A 34 5.66 -0.60 -5.23
C SER A 34 6.56 -1.18 -4.13
N CYS A 35 5.97 -1.87 -3.15
CA CYS A 35 6.70 -2.56 -2.07
C CYS A 35 7.69 -3.59 -2.63
N LYS A 36 7.22 -4.48 -3.49
CA LYS A 36 8.04 -5.51 -4.15
C LYS A 36 9.21 -4.89 -4.88
N ASN A 37 8.96 -3.88 -5.71
CA ASN A 37 9.99 -3.22 -6.52
C ASN A 37 11.01 -2.50 -5.64
N ALA A 38 10.57 -1.83 -4.57
CA ALA A 38 11.43 -1.18 -3.59
C ALA A 38 12.43 -2.18 -2.98
N MET A 39 11.93 -3.33 -2.52
CA MET A 39 12.74 -4.38 -1.91
C MET A 39 13.65 -5.08 -2.93
N LYS A 40 13.15 -5.36 -4.13
CA LYS A 40 13.90 -6.00 -5.22
C LYS A 40 15.04 -5.13 -5.75
N HIS A 41 14.77 -3.84 -5.97
CA HIS A 41 15.68 -2.93 -6.65
C HIS A 41 16.39 -1.96 -5.71
N ASN A 42 16.11 -2.06 -4.40
CA ASN A 42 16.69 -1.18 -3.39
C ASN A 42 16.37 0.31 -3.63
N ILE A 43 15.14 0.59 -4.06
CA ILE A 43 14.61 1.94 -4.32
C ILE A 43 13.53 2.29 -3.29
N PRO A 44 13.11 3.56 -3.16
CA PRO A 44 12.01 3.92 -2.26
C PRO A 44 10.70 3.22 -2.62
N VAL A 45 9.92 2.85 -1.60
CA VAL A 45 8.48 2.61 -1.76
C VAL A 45 7.84 3.95 -2.04
N SER A 46 6.94 4.00 -3.02
CA SER A 46 6.14 5.18 -3.30
C SER A 46 4.78 4.78 -3.86
N PHE A 47 3.71 5.30 -3.28
CA PHE A 47 2.36 5.07 -3.78
C PHE A 47 1.47 6.28 -3.54
N PHE A 48 0.46 6.40 -4.40
CA PHE A 48 -0.53 7.45 -4.38
C PHE A 48 -1.72 7.05 -3.51
N LEU A 49 -2.23 8.01 -2.74
CA LEU A 49 -3.47 7.93 -1.98
C LEU A 49 -4.41 8.93 -2.63
N GLU A 50 -5.54 8.44 -3.11
CA GLU A 50 -6.54 9.32 -3.66
C GLU A 50 -7.49 9.82 -2.58
N LEU A 51 -7.52 11.15 -2.41
CA LEU A 51 -8.17 11.84 -1.29
C LEU A 51 -9.36 12.73 -1.69
N GLU A 52 -9.88 12.63 -2.91
CA GLU A 52 -10.96 13.50 -3.45
C GLU A 52 -10.59 14.99 -3.42
N GLY A 53 -9.68 15.39 -4.31
CA GLY A 53 -9.27 16.80 -4.49
C GLY A 53 -7.92 17.15 -3.88
N GLU A 54 -7.27 16.22 -3.20
CA GLU A 54 -5.88 16.37 -2.74
C GLU A 54 -5.00 15.28 -3.37
N GLU A 55 -3.80 15.66 -3.83
CA GLU A 55 -2.79 14.70 -4.24
C GLU A 55 -1.96 14.27 -3.03
N CYS A 56 -2.03 12.99 -2.65
CA CYS A 56 -1.26 12.47 -1.53
C CYS A 56 -0.30 11.37 -1.97
N ILE A 57 0.99 11.54 -1.71
CA ILE A 57 2.03 10.54 -1.97
C ILE A 57 2.64 10.10 -0.64
N VAL A 58 2.64 8.80 -0.39
CA VAL A 58 3.43 8.19 0.68
C VAL A 58 4.69 7.61 0.07
N THR A 59 5.86 8.03 0.57
CA THR A 59 7.15 7.47 0.17
C THR A 59 7.99 7.06 1.37
N SER A 60 8.65 5.91 1.28
CA SER A 60 9.45 5.37 2.37
C SER A 60 10.75 4.75 1.88
N TYR A 61 11.81 4.94 2.65
CA TYR A 61 13.10 4.30 2.42
C TYR A 61 13.76 3.95 3.77
N ASN A 62 15.10 4.01 3.86
CA ASN A 62 15.90 3.45 4.95
C ASN A 62 15.38 3.64 6.39
N ALA A 63 14.95 4.83 6.79
CA ALA A 63 14.68 5.12 8.20
C ALA A 63 13.39 5.90 8.45
N ARG A 64 12.74 6.40 7.41
CA ARG A 64 11.62 7.32 7.54
C ARG A 64 10.63 7.12 6.41
N THR A 65 9.38 7.35 6.73
CA THR A 65 8.29 7.48 5.77
C THR A 65 7.84 8.93 5.73
N HIS A 66 7.66 9.46 4.54
CA HIS A 66 7.16 10.79 4.26
C HIS A 66 5.79 10.70 3.61
N ILE A 67 4.91 11.59 4.01
CA ILE A 67 3.57 11.78 3.43
C ILE A 67 3.54 13.21 2.92
N VAL A 68 3.45 13.35 1.60
CA VAL A 68 3.38 14.63 0.90
C VAL A 68 1.95 14.80 0.44
N ILE A 69 1.31 15.89 0.84
CA ILE A 69 -0.07 16.22 0.47
C ILE A 69 0.00 17.56 -0.25
N SER A 70 -0.64 17.64 -1.41
CA SER A 70 -0.89 18.88 -2.15
C SER A 70 -2.39 19.08 -2.26
N ASP A 71 -2.88 20.27 -1.97
CA ASP A 71 -4.28 20.64 -2.20
C ASP A 71 -4.47 21.33 -3.57
N GLU A 72 -5.71 21.72 -3.87
CA GLU A 72 -6.08 22.43 -5.11
C GLU A 72 -5.48 23.85 -5.22
N GLU A 73 -4.95 24.40 -4.12
CA GLU A 73 -4.30 25.71 -4.07
C GLU A 73 -2.76 25.62 -4.23
N ASP A 74 -2.24 24.43 -4.57
CA ASP A 74 -0.81 24.11 -4.65
C ASP A 74 -0.07 24.31 -3.31
N GLU A 75 -0.77 24.26 -2.16
CA GLU A 75 -0.14 24.24 -0.85
C GLU A 75 0.35 22.83 -0.50
N TYR A 76 1.60 22.72 -0.04
CA TYR A 76 2.21 21.44 0.30
C TYR A 76 2.32 21.22 1.81
N MET A 77 1.80 20.09 2.28
CA MET A 77 2.05 19.57 3.62
C MET A 77 2.98 18.36 3.57
N LEU A 78 4.06 18.42 4.36
CA LEU A 78 4.95 17.28 4.59
C LEU A 78 4.77 16.75 6.03
N LYS A 79 4.34 15.49 6.16
CA LYS A 79 4.41 14.75 7.41
C LYS A 79 5.52 13.71 7.33
N THR A 80 6.27 13.54 8.43
CA THR A 80 7.35 12.54 8.52
C THR A 80 7.07 11.61 9.69
N VAL A 81 7.09 10.32 9.42
CA VAL A 81 7.01 9.23 10.40
C VAL A 81 8.42 8.64 10.52
N CYS A 82 9.03 8.76 11.70
CA CYS A 82 10.46 8.50 11.92
C CYS A 82 10.79 7.05 12.29
N ASP A 83 9.75 6.26 12.54
CA ASP A 83 9.78 4.97 13.20
C ASP A 83 9.15 3.88 12.32
N VAL A 84 8.90 4.22 11.06
CA VAL A 84 8.46 3.31 10.00
C VAL A 84 9.37 3.52 8.80
N ASP A 85 10.19 2.51 8.50
CA ASP A 85 10.95 2.44 7.24
C ASP A 85 10.21 1.65 6.16
N PHE A 86 10.83 1.50 4.99
CA PHE A 86 10.19 0.84 3.85
C PHE A 86 9.90 -0.66 4.07
N ILE A 87 10.67 -1.34 4.95
CA ILE A 87 10.42 -2.74 5.30
C ILE A 87 9.22 -2.82 6.24
N ASP A 88 9.14 -1.93 7.24
CA ASP A 88 7.97 -1.86 8.14
C ASP A 88 6.70 -1.55 7.35
N LEU A 89 6.77 -0.53 6.48
CA LEU A 89 5.64 -0.11 5.67
C LEU A 89 5.15 -1.25 4.76
N SER A 90 6.08 -1.94 4.11
CA SER A 90 5.76 -3.08 3.24
C SER A 90 5.14 -4.23 4.04
N ALA A 91 5.69 -4.55 5.23
CA ALA A 91 5.17 -5.61 6.08
C ALA A 91 3.75 -5.31 6.57
N MET A 92 3.49 -4.10 7.07
CA MET A 92 2.16 -3.68 7.53
C MET A 92 1.12 -3.72 6.39
N LEU A 93 1.48 -3.22 5.20
CA LEU A 93 0.58 -3.23 4.04
C LEU A 93 0.26 -4.66 3.58
N LEU A 94 1.28 -5.52 3.52
CA LEU A 94 1.13 -6.92 3.14
C LEU A 94 0.25 -7.67 4.14
N GLU A 95 0.42 -7.42 5.44
CA GLU A 95 -0.41 -8.01 6.48
C GLU A 95 -1.88 -7.63 6.33
N ASP A 96 -2.19 -6.35 6.15
CA ASP A 96 -3.58 -5.88 6.01
C ASP A 96 -4.23 -6.37 4.72
N ILE A 97 -3.48 -6.40 3.61
CA ILE A 97 -4.00 -6.92 2.34
C ILE A 97 -4.29 -8.41 2.45
N LYS A 98 -3.41 -9.20 3.10
CA LYS A 98 -3.67 -10.63 3.36
C LYS A 98 -4.86 -10.83 4.28
N LYS A 99 -4.98 -10.03 5.34
CA LYS A 99 -6.06 -10.11 6.32
C LYS A 99 -7.43 -9.87 5.68
N PHE A 100 -7.50 -8.95 4.72
CA PHE A 100 -8.73 -8.60 4.02
C PHE A 100 -8.72 -9.07 2.55
N PHE A 101 -8.01 -10.17 2.25
CA PHE A 101 -7.76 -10.63 0.89
C PHE A 101 -9.03 -10.79 0.04
N ASP A 102 -10.04 -11.52 0.54
CA ASP A 102 -11.29 -11.72 -0.18
C ASP A 102 -12.07 -10.41 -0.39
N ASP A 103 -11.94 -9.46 0.55
CA ASP A 103 -12.56 -8.15 0.44
C ASP A 103 -11.84 -7.31 -0.63
N TRP A 104 -10.51 -7.36 -0.70
CA TRP A 104 -9.68 -6.73 -1.74
C TRP A 104 -9.82 -7.36 -3.13
N VAL A 105 -10.27 -8.61 -3.21
CA VAL A 105 -10.65 -9.22 -4.50
C VAL A 105 -11.99 -8.66 -4.98
N LYS A 106 -12.92 -8.33 -4.07
CA LYS A 106 -14.30 -7.91 -4.37
C LYS A 106 -14.56 -6.42 -4.18
N TRP A 107 -13.50 -5.66 -3.95
CA TRP A 107 -13.57 -4.27 -3.49
C TRP A 107 -14.16 -3.30 -4.52
N SER A 108 -14.02 -3.61 -5.82
CA SER A 108 -14.44 -2.74 -6.93
C SER A 108 -15.96 -2.52 -6.88
N PRO A 109 -16.44 -1.27 -7.01
CA PRO A 109 -17.87 -0.98 -7.08
C PRO A 109 -18.51 -1.37 -8.43
N TYR A 110 -17.69 -1.70 -9.44
CA TYR A 110 -18.16 -2.08 -10.77
C TYR A 110 -18.63 -3.52 -10.83
N GLU A 111 -19.56 -3.82 -11.74
CA GLU A 111 -19.99 -5.19 -12.01
C GLU A 111 -18.81 -6.03 -12.51
N GLN A 112 -18.57 -7.18 -11.86
CA GLN A 112 -17.50 -8.11 -12.20
C GLN A 112 -18.06 -9.50 -12.38
N THR A 113 -17.51 -10.23 -13.34
CA THR A 113 -17.89 -11.63 -13.57
C THR A 113 -17.19 -12.56 -12.56
N GLN A 114 -17.68 -13.79 -12.43
CA GLN A 114 -16.99 -14.81 -11.63
C GLN A 114 -15.57 -15.11 -12.14
N GLU A 115 -15.37 -14.99 -13.46
CA GLU A 115 -14.05 -15.15 -14.08
C GLU A 115 -13.11 -14.00 -13.68
N ASP A 116 -13.59 -12.75 -13.64
CA ASP A 116 -12.81 -11.61 -13.18
C ASP A 116 -12.33 -11.78 -11.74
N PHE A 117 -13.21 -12.21 -10.84
CA PHE A 117 -12.84 -12.49 -9.45
C PHE A 117 -11.78 -13.61 -9.37
N THR A 118 -11.95 -14.68 -10.14
CA THR A 118 -11.02 -15.82 -10.13
C THR A 118 -9.64 -15.40 -10.63
N ARG A 119 -9.57 -14.63 -11.72
CA ARG A 119 -8.33 -14.09 -12.27
C ARG A 119 -7.64 -13.15 -11.30
N ARG A 120 -8.40 -12.21 -10.71
CA ARG A 120 -7.89 -11.24 -9.73
C ARG A 120 -7.38 -11.94 -8.48
N GLN A 121 -8.10 -12.93 -7.98
CA GLN A 121 -7.69 -13.73 -6.82
C GLN A 121 -6.35 -14.43 -7.08
N ALA A 122 -6.19 -15.06 -8.25
CA ALA A 122 -4.93 -15.71 -8.62
C ALA A 122 -3.78 -14.69 -8.71
N ALA A 123 -3.99 -13.57 -9.39
CA ALA A 123 -2.97 -12.54 -9.57
C ALA A 123 -2.56 -11.86 -8.25
N LEU A 124 -3.52 -11.56 -7.36
CA LEU A 124 -3.20 -10.96 -6.07
C LEU A 124 -2.46 -11.95 -5.17
N LYS A 125 -2.82 -13.24 -5.23
CA LYS A 125 -2.12 -14.28 -4.49
C LYS A 125 -0.66 -14.40 -4.94
N GLU A 126 -0.40 -14.44 -6.25
CA GLU A 126 0.95 -14.47 -6.82
C GLU A 126 1.75 -13.22 -6.40
N LEU A 127 1.15 -12.03 -6.47
CA LEU A 127 1.80 -10.80 -6.05
C LEU A 127 2.14 -10.78 -4.55
N ILE A 128 1.27 -11.33 -3.70
CA ILE A 128 1.52 -11.49 -2.26
C ILE A 128 2.72 -12.42 -2.05
N GLU A 129 2.74 -13.59 -2.68
CA GLU A 129 3.83 -14.57 -2.57
C GLU A 129 5.17 -13.95 -3.00
N GLU A 130 5.22 -13.27 -4.15
CA GLU A 130 6.43 -12.56 -4.58
C GLU A 130 6.85 -11.48 -3.58
N THR A 131 5.89 -10.70 -3.06
CA THR A 131 6.20 -9.62 -2.12
C THR A 131 6.74 -10.17 -0.79
N GLU A 132 6.21 -11.30 -0.31
CA GLU A 132 6.72 -12.00 0.88
C GLU A 132 8.17 -12.45 0.69
N GLU A 133 8.50 -13.01 -0.46
CA GLU A 133 9.88 -13.44 -0.78
C GLU A 133 10.85 -12.25 -0.72
N TYR A 134 10.54 -11.15 -1.40
CA TYR A 134 11.39 -9.96 -1.38
C TYR A 134 11.44 -9.28 0.00
N LEU A 135 10.36 -9.34 0.77
CA LEU A 135 10.32 -8.85 2.15
C LEU A 135 11.25 -9.64 3.05
N ALA A 136 11.23 -10.98 2.96
CA ALA A 136 12.14 -11.84 3.71
C ALA A 136 13.61 -11.59 3.35
N LEU A 137 13.91 -11.43 2.05
CA LEU A 137 15.26 -11.10 1.58
C LEU A 137 15.72 -9.73 2.08
N ALA A 138 14.85 -8.71 2.01
CA ALA A 138 15.15 -7.37 2.51
C ALA A 138 15.36 -7.37 4.02
N ALA A 139 14.46 -7.97 4.80
CA ALA A 139 14.58 -8.07 6.25
C ALA A 139 15.90 -8.74 6.67
N LYS A 140 16.28 -9.84 5.99
CA LYS A 140 17.58 -10.48 6.22
C LYS A 140 18.75 -9.56 5.89
N LYS A 141 18.72 -8.86 4.75
CA LYS A 141 19.78 -7.92 4.33
C LYS A 141 19.99 -6.79 5.36
N TYR A 142 18.91 -6.29 5.94
CA TYR A 142 18.93 -5.18 6.89
C TYR A 142 18.95 -5.60 8.37
N ASN A 143 19.10 -6.91 8.67
CA ASN A 143 19.05 -7.48 10.02
C ASN A 143 17.78 -7.08 10.80
N LYS A 144 16.66 -7.02 10.09
CA LYS A 144 15.37 -6.60 10.62
C LYS A 144 14.52 -7.80 10.98
N LYS A 145 13.85 -7.72 12.12
CA LYS A 145 12.84 -8.70 12.53
C LYS A 145 11.48 -8.24 12.01
N ILE A 146 10.89 -9.07 11.16
CA ILE A 146 9.52 -8.94 10.63
C ILE A 146 8.64 -10.04 11.20
#